data_AF-A0A926HBH1-F1
#
_entry.id   AF-A0A926HBH1-F1
#
_cell.length_a   1.000
_cell.length_b   1.000
_cell.length_c   1.000
_cell.angle_alpha   90.00
_cell.angle_beta   90.00
_cell.angle_gamma   90.00
#
_symmetry.space_group_name_H-M   'P 1'
#
loop_
_entity.id
_entity.type
_entity.pdbx_description
1 polymer ?
#
loop_
_entity_poly.entity_id
_entity_poly.type
_entity_poly.pdbx_seq_one_letter_code
_entity_poly.pdbx_strand_id
1 'polypeptide(L)'
;MANARETTKTLAIAAAAGFAFLIARAAVQRQREYDFKGKVVLITGSSRGLGLVIARQLAGEGARLVICARDADELEAARAELSSHGADVFAIACDLAKPDEANTLVDRAIEHFGGIDVLINNAGTIKVSPIEHITMEDYHYAMDTNFWAAVNVAYRVVPHMQERRSGRIANISSVAGKIGVPHMIPYCAGKHALVGWSRGLRTELAKDNVLVTTICPGLMRTGSPRNAEFKGRNTAEYAWFKVADSLPVISTAAETAAQEILAAVRRGDVERIIGGAARAGVFIDQFLPEWSGELASIAGRLLPGPGGVGTETRRGAESESPLSRSALTSLTQEAELENNEIAR
;
A
#
# COMPACT_ATOMS: atom_id res chain seq x y z
N MET A 1 -23.53 4.22 -50.50
CA MET A 1 -24.51 4.49 -49.43
C MET A 1 -24.77 3.29 -48.49
N ALA A 2 -24.68 2.04 -48.94
CA ALA A 2 -24.88 0.86 -48.07
C ALA A 2 -23.83 0.72 -46.94
N ASN A 3 -22.55 0.95 -47.27
CA ASN A 3 -21.43 0.79 -46.33
C ASN A 3 -21.51 1.75 -45.12
N ALA A 4 -21.91 3.00 -45.33
CA ALA A 4 -22.07 3.98 -44.25
C ALA A 4 -23.21 3.64 -43.27
N ARG A 5 -24.30 3.01 -43.75
CA ARG A 5 -25.41 2.56 -42.88
C ARG A 5 -25.00 1.36 -42.02
N GLU A 6 -24.13 0.51 -42.53
CA GLU A 6 -23.63 -0.67 -41.83
C GLU A 6 -22.65 -0.28 -40.72
N THR A 7 -21.70 0.62 -41.03
CA THR A 7 -20.78 1.20 -40.04
C THR A 7 -21.52 1.89 -38.89
N THR A 8 -22.56 2.68 -39.19
CA THR A 8 -23.36 3.37 -38.17
C THR A 8 -24.14 2.40 -37.28
N LYS A 9 -24.65 1.28 -37.82
CA LYS A 9 -25.30 0.23 -37.02
C LYS A 9 -24.32 -0.48 -36.10
N THR A 10 -23.12 -0.81 -36.58
CA THR A 10 -22.08 -1.44 -35.76
C THR A 10 -21.61 -0.52 -34.63
N LEU A 11 -21.43 0.78 -34.91
CA LEU A 11 -21.11 1.78 -33.87
C LEU A 11 -22.23 1.93 -32.84
N ALA A 12 -23.49 1.95 -33.28
CA ALA A 12 -24.63 2.04 -32.36
C ALA A 12 -24.76 0.80 -31.46
N ILE A 13 -24.52 -0.40 -32.00
CA ILE A 13 -24.52 -1.65 -31.23
C ILE A 13 -23.35 -1.67 -30.23
N ALA A 14 -22.15 -1.26 -30.64
CA ALA A 14 -20.99 -1.17 -29.75
C ALA A 14 -21.21 -0.15 -28.62
N ALA A 15 -21.80 1.01 -28.92
CA ALA A 15 -22.16 2.01 -27.93
C ALA A 15 -23.24 1.51 -26.96
N ALA A 16 -24.27 0.82 -27.45
CA ALA A 16 -25.33 0.24 -26.63
C ALA A 16 -24.80 -0.89 -25.71
N ALA A 17 -23.93 -1.76 -26.23
CA ALA A 17 -23.28 -2.80 -25.45
C ALA A 17 -22.35 -2.21 -24.39
N GLY A 18 -21.59 -1.16 -24.72
CA GLY A 18 -20.78 -0.40 -23.77
C GLY A 18 -21.64 0.23 -22.66
N PHE A 19 -22.77 0.84 -23.01
CA PHE A 19 -23.68 1.45 -22.05
C PHE A 19 -24.35 0.39 -21.14
N ALA A 20 -24.79 -0.74 -21.70
CA ALA A 20 -25.34 -1.85 -20.92
C ALA A 20 -24.29 -2.45 -19.97
N PHE A 21 -23.04 -2.60 -20.41
CA PHE A 21 -21.93 -3.02 -19.55
C PHE A 21 -21.68 -2.03 -18.41
N LEU A 22 -21.70 -0.72 -18.67
CA LEU A 22 -21.55 0.30 -17.63
C LEU A 22 -22.70 0.28 -16.63
N ILE A 23 -23.95 0.09 -17.07
CA ILE A 23 -25.11 -0.05 -16.19
C ILE A 23 -24.98 -1.32 -15.33
N ALA A 24 -24.67 -2.46 -15.92
CA ALA A 24 -24.50 -3.72 -15.20
C ALA A 24 -23.37 -3.61 -14.17
N ARG A 25 -22.25 -2.99 -14.54
CA ARG A 25 -21.13 -2.70 -13.63
C ARG A 25 -21.56 -1.79 -12.47
N ALA A 26 -22.29 -0.71 -12.75
CA ALA A 26 -22.76 0.22 -11.72
C ALA A 26 -23.77 -0.46 -10.77
N ALA A 27 -24.65 -1.31 -11.29
CA ALA A 27 -25.60 -2.10 -10.49
C ALA A 27 -24.88 -3.10 -9.57
N VAL A 28 -23.90 -3.84 -10.09
CA VAL A 28 -23.05 -4.75 -9.28
C VAL A 28 -22.25 -3.97 -8.24
N GLN A 29 -21.74 -2.78 -8.57
CA GLN A 29 -21.01 -1.93 -7.62
C GLN A 29 -21.91 -1.41 -6.50
N ARG A 30 -23.15 -0.98 -6.81
CA ARG A 30 -24.14 -0.57 -5.80
C ARG A 30 -24.55 -1.73 -4.90
N GLN A 31 -24.74 -2.93 -5.43
CA GLN A 31 -25.04 -4.11 -4.62
C GLN A 31 -23.88 -4.55 -3.71
N ARG A 32 -22.66 -4.08 -3.98
CA ARG A 32 -21.45 -4.39 -3.20
C ARG A 32 -21.11 -3.34 -2.16
N GLU A 33 -21.93 -2.30 -2.00
CA GLU A 33 -21.67 -1.23 -1.02
C GLU A 33 -21.50 -1.83 0.38
N TYR A 34 -20.34 -1.61 0.96
CA TYR A 34 -19.93 -2.22 2.22
C TYR A 34 -19.88 -1.16 3.29
N ASP A 35 -20.59 -1.40 4.38
CA ASP A 35 -20.53 -0.56 5.56
C ASP A 35 -19.48 -1.14 6.52
N PHE A 36 -18.54 -0.30 6.95
CA PHE A 36 -17.51 -0.66 7.93
C PHE A 36 -18.02 -0.55 9.37
N LYS A 37 -19.18 0.07 9.62
CA LYS A 37 -19.74 0.23 10.95
C LYS A 37 -19.93 -1.12 11.65
N GLY A 38 -19.33 -1.26 12.82
CA GLY A 38 -19.33 -2.48 13.65
C GLY A 38 -18.49 -3.64 13.11
N LYS A 39 -17.88 -3.51 11.92
CA LYS A 39 -17.01 -4.52 11.32
C LYS A 39 -15.67 -4.55 12.01
N VAL A 40 -15.11 -5.76 12.12
CA VAL A 40 -13.76 -5.95 12.66
C VAL A 40 -12.76 -5.81 11.52
N VAL A 41 -11.88 -4.82 11.63
CA VAL A 41 -10.86 -4.52 10.62
C VAL A 41 -9.47 -4.71 11.20
N LEU A 42 -8.73 -5.70 10.70
CA LEU A 42 -7.32 -5.90 11.02
C LEU A 42 -6.46 -5.10 10.05
N ILE A 43 -5.65 -4.18 10.57
CA ILE A 43 -4.75 -3.32 9.79
C ILE A 43 -3.31 -3.56 10.24
N THR A 44 -2.48 -4.09 9.35
CA THR A 44 -1.07 -4.36 9.68
C THR A 44 -0.19 -3.13 9.46
N GLY A 45 0.83 -2.95 10.31
CA GLY A 45 1.74 -1.80 10.21
C GLY A 45 1.04 -0.47 10.47
N SER A 46 0.24 -0.41 11.53
CA SER A 46 -0.72 0.67 11.81
C SER A 46 -0.34 1.57 13.00
N SER A 47 0.89 1.47 13.51
CA SER A 47 1.41 2.40 14.52
C SER A 47 1.65 3.82 13.97
N ARG A 48 1.85 3.95 12.65
CA ARG A 48 2.18 5.22 11.98
C ARG A 48 1.86 5.18 10.48
N GLY A 49 2.11 6.30 9.79
CA GLY A 49 2.04 6.43 8.34
C GLY A 49 0.66 6.08 7.77
N LEU A 50 0.63 5.47 6.58
CA LEU A 50 -0.62 5.12 5.90
C LEU A 50 -1.54 4.20 6.74
N GLY A 51 -0.96 3.23 7.45
CA GLY A 51 -1.75 2.28 8.25
C GLY A 51 -2.55 2.98 9.35
N LEU A 52 -1.93 3.94 10.03
CA LEU A 52 -2.59 4.77 11.04
C LEU A 52 -3.66 5.69 10.42
N VAL A 53 -3.37 6.29 9.26
CA VAL A 53 -4.35 7.15 8.56
C VAL A 53 -5.60 6.36 8.15
N ILE A 54 -5.41 5.13 7.65
CA ILE A 54 -6.52 4.21 7.35
C ILE A 54 -7.30 3.86 8.63
N ALA A 55 -6.60 3.58 9.74
CA ALA A 55 -7.21 3.27 11.02
C ALA A 55 -8.06 4.44 11.55
N ARG A 56 -7.57 5.69 11.46
CA ARG A 56 -8.31 6.90 11.84
C ARG A 56 -9.62 7.05 11.08
N GLN A 57 -9.60 6.84 9.75
CA GLN A 57 -10.81 6.94 8.93
C GLN A 57 -11.81 5.83 9.26
N LEU A 58 -11.34 4.60 9.44
CA LEU A 58 -12.20 3.47 9.82
C LEU A 58 -12.79 3.63 11.24
N ALA A 59 -12.03 4.19 12.19
CA ALA A 59 -12.53 4.59 13.50
C ALA A 59 -13.68 5.60 13.37
N GLY A 60 -13.50 6.64 12.54
CA GLY A 60 -14.54 7.65 12.28
C GLY A 60 -15.81 7.07 11.63
N GLU A 61 -15.71 5.92 10.97
CA GLU A 61 -16.84 5.18 10.40
C GLU A 61 -17.45 4.13 11.36
N GLY A 62 -16.91 4.01 12.57
CA GLY A 62 -17.41 3.11 13.61
C GLY A 62 -16.98 1.65 13.44
N ALA A 63 -15.87 1.39 12.75
CA ALA A 63 -15.25 0.06 12.73
C ALA A 63 -14.61 -0.28 14.09
N ARG A 64 -14.55 -1.58 14.40
CA ARG A 64 -13.74 -2.12 15.50
C ARG A 64 -12.37 -2.49 14.93
N LEU A 65 -11.31 -2.00 15.54
CA LEU A 65 -9.98 -2.03 14.96
C LEU A 65 -9.10 -3.06 15.65
N VAL A 66 -8.42 -3.89 14.87
CA VAL A 66 -7.25 -4.63 15.31
C VAL A 66 -6.03 -3.99 14.67
N ILE A 67 -5.11 -3.48 15.47
CA ILE A 67 -3.88 -2.84 14.99
C ILE A 67 -2.66 -3.63 15.43
N CYS A 68 -1.64 -3.68 14.57
CA CYS A 68 -0.38 -4.32 14.90
C CYS A 68 0.81 -3.62 14.25
N ALA A 69 1.94 -3.66 14.96
CA ALA A 69 3.24 -3.19 14.53
C ALA A 69 4.31 -3.89 15.38
N ARG A 70 5.59 -3.70 15.03
CA ARG A 70 6.72 -4.30 15.78
C ARG A 70 7.05 -3.51 17.05
N ASP A 71 6.96 -2.18 16.97
CA ASP A 71 7.29 -1.28 18.07
C ASP A 71 6.07 -1.14 18.99
N ALA A 72 6.21 -1.60 20.24
CA ALA A 72 5.11 -1.63 21.19
C ALA A 72 4.73 -0.22 21.69
N ASP A 73 5.71 0.68 21.81
CA ASP A 73 5.49 2.03 22.34
C ASP A 73 4.78 2.89 21.29
N GLU A 74 5.24 2.85 20.03
CA GLU A 74 4.53 3.52 18.94
C GLU A 74 3.12 2.95 18.74
N LEU A 75 2.95 1.63 18.87
CA LEU A 75 1.65 0.98 18.72
C LEU A 75 0.68 1.39 19.83
N GLU A 76 1.16 1.49 21.06
CA GLU A 76 0.35 1.94 22.19
C GLU A 76 -0.04 3.42 22.05
N ALA A 77 0.87 4.26 21.56
CA ALA A 77 0.56 5.66 21.24
C ALA A 77 -0.56 5.76 20.19
N ALA A 78 -0.48 4.97 19.12
CA ALA A 78 -1.53 4.89 18.10
C ALA A 78 -2.85 4.36 18.67
N ARG A 79 -2.82 3.33 19.52
CA ARG A 79 -4.00 2.80 20.21
C ARG A 79 -4.66 3.85 21.07
N ALA A 80 -3.89 4.55 21.90
CA ALA A 80 -4.37 5.61 22.79
C ALA A 80 -5.01 6.75 22.00
N GLU A 81 -4.38 7.18 20.90
CA GLU A 81 -4.91 8.20 20.01
C GLU A 81 -6.25 7.78 19.38
N LEU A 82 -6.35 6.56 18.85
CA LEU A 82 -7.59 6.07 18.25
C LEU A 82 -8.69 5.92 19.31
N SER A 83 -8.36 5.37 20.48
CA SER A 83 -9.31 5.21 21.59
C SER A 83 -9.77 6.55 22.19
N SER A 84 -8.93 7.59 22.21
CA SER A 84 -9.36 8.92 22.69
C SER A 84 -10.44 9.55 21.80
N HIS A 85 -10.57 9.08 20.56
CA HIS A 85 -11.64 9.46 19.64
C HIS A 85 -12.85 8.50 19.69
N GLY A 86 -12.90 7.60 20.69
CA GLY A 86 -14.03 6.68 20.92
C GLY A 86 -13.97 5.40 20.11
N ALA A 87 -12.85 5.09 19.44
CA ALA A 87 -12.70 3.84 18.71
C ALA A 87 -12.49 2.64 19.65
N ASP A 88 -13.10 1.51 19.30
CA ASP A 88 -12.84 0.22 19.92
C ASP A 88 -11.62 -0.42 19.25
N VAL A 89 -10.49 -0.49 19.97
CA VAL A 89 -9.18 -0.82 19.40
C VAL A 89 -8.49 -1.88 20.23
N PHE A 90 -8.14 -2.99 19.57
CA PHE A 90 -7.31 -4.04 20.11
C PHE A 90 -5.92 -4.01 19.45
N ALA A 91 -4.87 -3.78 20.24
CA ALA A 91 -3.51 -3.66 19.75
C ALA A 91 -2.65 -4.85 20.15
N ILE A 92 -1.88 -5.40 19.20
CA ILE A 92 -0.93 -6.48 19.46
C ILE A 92 0.39 -6.16 18.76
N ALA A 93 1.47 -6.06 19.55
CA ALA A 93 2.82 -5.97 19.01
C ALA A 93 3.27 -7.35 18.48
N CYS A 94 3.75 -7.40 17.25
CA CYS A 94 4.21 -8.64 16.61
C CYS A 94 5.09 -8.36 15.38
N ASP A 95 5.96 -9.30 15.07
CA ASP A 95 6.70 -9.36 13.80
C ASP A 95 6.04 -10.31 12.81
N LEU A 96 5.36 -9.74 11.81
CA LEU A 96 4.60 -10.50 10.82
C LEU A 96 5.47 -11.32 9.85
N ALA A 97 6.78 -11.04 9.80
CA ALA A 97 7.72 -11.90 9.07
C ALA A 97 7.82 -13.30 9.71
N LYS A 98 7.44 -13.45 10.99
CA LYS A 98 7.41 -14.73 11.70
C LYS A 98 5.99 -15.32 11.66
N PRO A 99 5.80 -16.49 11.03
CA PRO A 99 4.47 -17.10 10.90
C PRO A 99 3.74 -17.32 12.24
N ASP A 100 4.44 -17.75 13.29
CA ASP A 100 3.83 -18.03 14.60
C ASP A 100 3.28 -16.77 15.29
N GLU A 101 3.99 -15.65 15.15
CA GLU A 101 3.53 -14.35 15.68
C GLU A 101 2.32 -13.84 14.88
N ALA A 102 2.33 -14.00 13.55
CA ALA A 102 1.19 -13.67 12.69
C ALA A 102 -0.05 -14.53 13.01
N ASN A 103 0.13 -15.83 13.28
CA ASN A 103 -0.95 -16.71 13.70
C ASN A 103 -1.53 -16.28 15.05
N THR A 104 -0.66 -16.00 16.02
CA THR A 104 -1.05 -15.54 17.36
C THR A 104 -1.84 -14.23 17.30
N LEU A 105 -1.44 -13.28 16.44
CA LEU A 105 -2.17 -12.04 16.21
C LEU A 105 -3.62 -12.31 15.80
N VAL A 106 -3.81 -13.16 14.79
CA VAL A 106 -5.15 -13.44 14.24
C VAL A 106 -6.01 -14.21 15.25
N ASP A 107 -5.43 -15.17 15.97
CA ASP A 107 -6.16 -15.96 16.96
C ASP A 107 -6.68 -15.09 18.11
N ARG A 108 -5.82 -14.22 18.63
CA ARG A 108 -6.22 -13.28 19.68
C ARG A 108 -7.25 -12.26 19.18
N ALA A 109 -7.14 -11.82 17.93
CA ALA A 109 -8.12 -10.91 17.32
C ALA A 109 -9.51 -11.56 17.22
N ILE A 110 -9.55 -12.84 16.85
CA ILE A 110 -10.79 -13.63 16.75
C ILE A 110 -11.34 -13.92 18.14
N GLU A 111 -10.51 -14.27 19.12
CA GLU A 111 -10.93 -14.42 20.52
C GLU A 111 -11.55 -13.14 21.06
N HIS A 112 -10.96 -11.99 20.75
CA HIS A 112 -11.39 -10.69 21.27
C HIS A 112 -12.68 -10.19 20.61
N PHE A 113 -12.80 -10.26 19.27
CA PHE A 113 -13.92 -9.65 18.54
C PHE A 113 -14.88 -10.64 17.86
N GLY A 114 -14.60 -11.93 17.93
CA GLY A 114 -15.38 -13.02 17.34
C GLY A 114 -15.09 -13.29 15.86
N GLY A 115 -14.20 -12.53 15.23
CA GLY A 115 -13.87 -12.67 13.81
C GLY A 115 -13.15 -11.46 13.22
N ILE A 116 -12.72 -11.58 11.96
CA ILE A 116 -12.12 -10.49 11.17
C ILE A 116 -12.93 -10.35 9.88
N ASP A 117 -13.59 -9.21 9.68
CA ASP A 117 -14.42 -8.95 8.50
C ASP A 117 -13.61 -8.36 7.34
N VAL A 118 -12.59 -7.58 7.68
CA VAL A 118 -11.71 -6.91 6.72
C VAL A 118 -10.26 -7.07 7.16
N LEU A 119 -9.39 -7.53 6.25
CA LEU A 119 -7.95 -7.55 6.42
C LEU A 119 -7.31 -6.50 5.50
N ILE A 120 -6.54 -5.57 6.07
CA ILE A 120 -5.72 -4.60 5.34
C ILE A 120 -4.26 -4.92 5.60
N ASN A 121 -3.64 -5.64 4.66
CA ASN A 121 -2.21 -5.92 4.66
C ASN A 121 -1.45 -4.68 4.20
N ASN A 122 -1.05 -3.84 5.16
CA ASN A 122 -0.35 -2.58 4.92
C ASN A 122 1.12 -2.61 5.38
N ALA A 123 1.49 -3.47 6.34
CA ALA A 123 2.87 -3.59 6.80
C ALA A 123 3.86 -3.78 5.64
N GLY A 124 4.97 -3.05 5.70
CA GLY A 124 5.99 -3.06 4.66
C GLY A 124 7.16 -2.15 5.02
N THR A 125 8.25 -2.32 4.30
CA THR A 125 9.49 -1.55 4.48
C THR A 125 9.98 -1.03 3.13
N ILE A 126 10.59 0.15 3.15
CA ILE A 126 11.18 0.78 1.98
C ILE A 126 12.67 0.81 2.19
N LYS A 127 13.42 0.27 1.22
CA LYS A 127 14.87 0.37 1.17
C LYS A 127 15.29 0.95 -0.18
N VAL A 128 16.10 2.01 -0.12
CA VAL A 128 16.69 2.68 -1.27
C VAL A 128 18.19 2.43 -1.25
N SER A 129 18.71 1.79 -2.29
CA SER A 129 20.12 1.47 -2.42
C SER A 129 20.52 1.41 -3.89
N PRO A 130 21.63 2.03 -4.30
CA PRO A 130 22.23 1.77 -5.60
C PRO A 130 22.66 0.30 -5.69
N ILE A 131 22.71 -0.24 -6.91
CA ILE A 131 22.88 -1.68 -7.15
C ILE A 131 24.18 -2.25 -6.57
N GLU A 132 25.23 -1.43 -6.52
CA GLU A 132 26.54 -1.78 -5.99
C GLU A 132 26.54 -2.05 -4.47
N HIS A 133 25.51 -1.61 -3.75
CA HIS A 133 25.41 -1.74 -2.30
C HIS A 133 24.24 -2.62 -1.83
N ILE A 134 23.46 -3.18 -2.76
CA ILE A 134 22.40 -4.13 -2.45
C ILE A 134 23.03 -5.47 -2.08
N THR A 135 22.56 -6.09 -0.99
CA THR A 135 22.99 -7.42 -0.56
C THR A 135 21.86 -8.45 -0.70
N MET A 136 22.18 -9.74 -0.61
CA MET A 136 21.16 -10.80 -0.65
C MET A 136 20.18 -10.72 0.52
N GLU A 137 20.66 -10.29 1.68
CA GLU A 137 19.85 -10.04 2.87
C GLU A 137 18.80 -8.95 2.62
N ASP A 138 19.08 -7.97 1.75
CA ASP A 138 18.09 -6.96 1.39
C ASP A 138 16.92 -7.57 0.58
N TYR A 139 17.19 -8.57 -0.25
CA TYR A 139 16.13 -9.31 -0.96
C TYR A 139 15.30 -10.16 -0.01
N HIS A 140 15.96 -10.90 0.91
CA HIS A 140 15.26 -11.66 1.94
C HIS A 140 14.38 -10.75 2.78
N TYR A 141 14.94 -9.65 3.31
CA TYR A 141 14.22 -8.68 4.12
C TYR A 141 13.01 -8.07 3.38
N ALA A 142 13.19 -7.70 2.11
CA ALA A 142 12.12 -7.15 1.30
C ALA A 142 11.01 -8.19 1.02
N MET A 143 11.37 -9.45 0.75
CA MET A 143 10.40 -10.53 0.58
C MET A 143 9.66 -10.85 1.87
N ASP A 144 10.38 -10.97 2.98
CA ASP A 144 9.82 -11.29 4.29
C ASP A 144 8.81 -10.24 4.73
N THR A 145 9.16 -8.95 4.58
CA THR A 145 8.32 -7.86 5.07
C THR A 145 7.24 -7.43 4.07
N ASN A 146 7.54 -7.34 2.77
CA ASN A 146 6.60 -6.81 1.78
C ASN A 146 5.73 -7.88 1.11
N PHE A 147 6.04 -9.17 1.29
CA PHE A 147 5.27 -10.28 0.73
C PHE A 147 4.86 -11.30 1.80
N TRP A 148 5.81 -11.98 2.46
CA TRP A 148 5.49 -13.07 3.39
C TRP A 148 4.65 -12.61 4.58
N ALA A 149 4.89 -11.42 5.12
CA ALA A 149 4.07 -10.84 6.18
C ALA A 149 2.57 -10.82 5.82
N ALA A 150 2.22 -10.44 4.59
CA ALA A 150 0.84 -10.43 4.11
C ALA A 150 0.29 -11.85 3.91
N VAL A 151 1.12 -12.77 3.41
CA VAL A 151 0.76 -14.19 3.21
C VAL A 151 0.45 -14.85 4.55
N ASN A 152 1.33 -14.68 5.55
CA ASN A 152 1.22 -15.28 6.88
C ASN A 152 -0.11 -14.89 7.54
N VAL A 153 -0.44 -13.59 7.56
CA VAL A 153 -1.69 -13.10 8.14
C VAL A 153 -2.90 -13.56 7.32
N ALA A 154 -2.85 -13.42 6.00
CA ALA A 154 -3.98 -13.79 5.15
C ALA A 154 -4.32 -15.28 5.24
N TYR A 155 -3.32 -16.17 5.25
CA TYR A 155 -3.55 -17.62 5.33
C TYR A 155 -4.20 -18.04 6.64
N ARG A 156 -3.99 -17.28 7.73
CA ARG A 156 -4.69 -17.51 8.99
C ARG A 156 -6.11 -16.91 8.99
N VAL A 157 -6.32 -15.75 8.35
CA VAL A 157 -7.64 -15.10 8.29
C VAL A 157 -8.62 -15.77 7.31
N VAL A 158 -8.11 -16.26 6.18
CA VAL A 158 -8.91 -16.75 5.05
C VAL A 158 -9.88 -17.88 5.42
N PRO A 159 -9.50 -18.93 6.18
CA PRO A 159 -10.43 -19.99 6.57
C PRO A 159 -11.70 -19.45 7.27
N HIS A 160 -11.56 -18.46 8.16
CA HIS A 160 -12.69 -17.83 8.86
C HIS A 160 -13.57 -16.98 7.95
N MET A 161 -13.02 -16.38 6.90
CA MET A 161 -13.79 -15.67 5.88
C MET A 161 -14.53 -16.65 4.95
N GLN A 162 -13.90 -17.78 4.60
CA GLN A 162 -14.49 -18.81 3.76
C GLN A 162 -15.68 -19.50 4.44
N GLU A 163 -15.53 -19.86 5.72
CA GLU A 163 -16.61 -20.48 6.51
C GLU A 163 -17.87 -19.59 6.53
N ARG A 164 -17.69 -18.27 6.75
CA ARG A 164 -18.78 -17.29 6.78
C ARG A 164 -19.23 -16.84 5.39
N ARG A 165 -18.53 -17.27 4.35
CA ARG A 165 -18.73 -16.86 2.95
C ARG A 165 -18.81 -15.34 2.80
N SER A 166 -17.94 -14.63 3.52
CA SER A 166 -17.90 -13.17 3.54
C SER A 166 -16.55 -12.68 4.06
N GLY A 167 -15.97 -11.71 3.36
CA GLY A 167 -14.75 -11.06 3.80
C GLY A 167 -14.19 -10.10 2.76
N ARG A 168 -13.34 -9.17 3.21
CA ARG A 168 -12.59 -8.28 2.32
C ARG A 168 -11.12 -8.28 2.69
N ILE A 169 -10.26 -8.39 1.68
CA ILE A 169 -8.81 -8.33 1.83
C ILE A 169 -8.30 -7.19 0.96
N ALA A 170 -7.52 -6.29 1.53
CA ALA A 170 -6.82 -5.24 0.83
C ALA A 170 -5.31 -5.47 0.99
N ASN A 171 -4.61 -5.66 -0.12
CA ASN A 171 -3.15 -5.82 -0.12
C ASN A 171 -2.52 -4.53 -0.63
N ILE A 172 -1.83 -3.81 0.25
CA ILE A 172 -1.15 -2.55 -0.08
C ILE A 172 0.23 -2.86 -0.68
N SER A 173 0.25 -2.91 -2.01
CA SER A 173 1.49 -3.00 -2.78
C SER A 173 2.06 -1.59 -3.01
N SER A 174 2.48 -1.29 -4.24
CA SER A 174 3.02 0.00 -4.68
C SER A 174 2.98 0.06 -6.20
N VAL A 175 3.14 1.25 -6.78
CA VAL A 175 3.54 1.41 -8.18
C VAL A 175 4.82 0.63 -8.48
N ALA A 176 5.73 0.49 -7.51
CA ALA A 176 6.92 -0.36 -7.62
C ALA A 176 6.61 -1.87 -7.73
N GLY A 177 5.36 -2.28 -7.50
CA GLY A 177 4.87 -3.64 -7.81
C GLY A 177 4.34 -3.80 -9.24
N LYS A 178 4.49 -2.76 -10.06
CA LYS A 178 4.04 -2.70 -11.46
C LYS A 178 5.14 -2.33 -12.43
N ILE A 179 6.07 -1.48 -11.97
CA ILE A 179 7.16 -0.93 -12.78
C ILE A 179 8.48 -1.07 -12.01
N GLY A 180 9.58 -1.13 -12.74
CA GLY A 180 10.92 -1.06 -12.15
C GLY A 180 11.26 0.35 -11.68
N VAL A 181 11.69 0.49 -10.44
CA VAL A 181 12.13 1.78 -9.88
C VAL A 181 13.63 1.68 -9.56
N PRO A 182 14.48 2.53 -10.20
CA PRO A 182 15.90 2.57 -9.89
C PRO A 182 16.16 2.76 -8.39
N HIS A 183 17.22 2.12 -7.89
CA HIS A 183 17.60 2.06 -6.48
C HIS A 183 16.62 1.36 -5.53
N MET A 184 15.55 0.74 -6.04
CA MET A 184 14.54 0.06 -5.21
C MET A 184 14.29 -1.39 -5.63
N ILE A 185 15.29 -2.06 -6.23
CA ILE A 185 15.11 -3.37 -6.87
C ILE A 185 14.55 -4.45 -5.90
N PRO A 186 15.08 -4.66 -4.68
CA PRO A 186 14.52 -5.62 -3.72
C PRO A 186 13.06 -5.30 -3.35
N TYR A 187 12.77 -4.02 -3.15
CA TYR A 187 11.42 -3.54 -2.86
C TYR A 187 10.46 -3.82 -4.03
N CYS A 188 10.89 -3.52 -5.26
CA CYS A 188 10.15 -3.85 -6.48
C CYS A 188 9.84 -5.34 -6.55
N ALA A 189 10.82 -6.22 -6.29
CA ALA A 189 10.61 -7.66 -6.32
C ALA A 189 9.53 -8.11 -5.33
N GLY A 190 9.61 -7.68 -4.07
CA GLY A 190 8.60 -8.01 -3.05
C GLY A 190 7.21 -7.47 -3.39
N LYS A 191 7.12 -6.24 -3.89
CA LYS A 191 5.83 -5.61 -4.26
C LYS A 191 5.22 -6.22 -5.53
N HIS A 192 6.02 -6.68 -6.49
CA HIS A 192 5.55 -7.45 -7.64
C HIS A 192 5.03 -8.84 -7.21
N ALA A 193 5.73 -9.53 -6.31
CA ALA A 193 5.26 -10.79 -5.74
C ALA A 193 3.89 -10.62 -5.07
N LEU A 194 3.71 -9.56 -4.28
CA LEU A 194 2.42 -9.25 -3.65
C LEU A 194 1.32 -8.98 -4.68
N VAL A 195 1.59 -8.29 -5.80
CA VAL A 195 0.60 -8.07 -6.87
C VAL A 195 0.20 -9.38 -7.54
N GLY A 196 1.18 -10.22 -7.91
CA GLY A 196 0.93 -11.51 -8.54
C GLY A 196 0.09 -12.43 -7.64
N TRP A 197 0.50 -12.56 -6.38
CA TRP A 197 -0.22 -13.34 -5.38
C TRP A 197 -1.63 -12.81 -5.12
N SER A 198 -1.82 -11.49 -5.00
CA SER A 198 -3.15 -10.91 -4.77
C SER A 198 -4.14 -11.23 -5.89
N ARG A 199 -3.66 -11.29 -7.15
CA ARG A 199 -4.47 -11.67 -8.31
C ARG A 199 -4.91 -13.13 -8.24
N GLY A 200 -3.99 -14.04 -7.91
CA GLY A 200 -4.31 -15.46 -7.70
C GLY A 200 -5.26 -15.69 -6.53
N LEU A 201 -4.97 -15.08 -5.38
CA LEU A 201 -5.80 -15.17 -4.18
C LEU A 201 -7.25 -14.71 -4.47
N ARG A 202 -7.42 -13.61 -5.20
CA ARG A 202 -8.74 -13.12 -5.61
C ARG A 202 -9.53 -14.18 -6.37
N THR A 203 -8.91 -14.83 -7.35
CA THR A 203 -9.59 -15.81 -8.21
C THR A 203 -10.00 -17.05 -7.45
N GLU A 204 -9.18 -17.50 -6.51
CA GLU A 204 -9.47 -18.70 -5.71
C GLU A 204 -10.55 -18.45 -4.65
N LEU A 205 -10.56 -17.25 -4.04
CA LEU A 205 -11.49 -16.89 -2.97
C LEU A 205 -12.84 -16.36 -3.47
N ALA A 206 -12.97 -16.06 -4.76
CA ALA A 206 -14.22 -15.55 -5.34
C ALA A 206 -15.41 -16.51 -5.13
N LYS A 207 -15.16 -17.84 -5.14
CA LYS A 207 -16.18 -18.88 -4.88
C LYS A 207 -16.77 -18.81 -3.47
N ASP A 208 -16.07 -18.16 -2.54
CA ASP A 208 -16.42 -18.03 -1.14
C ASP A 208 -16.91 -16.62 -0.79
N ASN A 209 -17.19 -15.78 -1.80
CA ASN A 209 -17.61 -14.38 -1.63
C ASN A 209 -16.62 -13.53 -0.80
N VAL A 210 -15.34 -13.90 -0.83
CA VAL A 210 -14.27 -13.10 -0.22
C VAL A 210 -13.60 -12.27 -1.31
N LEU A 211 -13.63 -10.95 -1.15
CA LEU A 211 -13.16 -10.00 -2.16
C LEU A 211 -11.74 -9.54 -1.84
N VAL A 212 -10.83 -9.71 -2.79
CA VAL A 212 -9.43 -9.27 -2.65
C VAL A 212 -9.16 -8.09 -3.57
N THR A 213 -8.75 -6.96 -3.02
CA THR A 213 -8.40 -5.73 -3.74
C THR A 213 -6.90 -5.47 -3.63
N THR A 214 -6.23 -5.34 -4.78
CA THR A 214 -4.82 -4.96 -4.82
C THR A 214 -4.69 -3.45 -4.91
N ILE A 215 -4.02 -2.81 -3.96
CA ILE A 215 -3.78 -1.36 -4.00
C ILE A 215 -2.33 -1.12 -4.44
N CYS A 216 -2.13 -0.28 -5.45
CA CYS A 216 -0.82 0.10 -5.97
C CYS A 216 -0.63 1.62 -5.85
N PRO A 217 -0.30 2.13 -4.66
CA PRO A 217 -0.07 3.56 -4.48
C PRO A 217 1.22 4.03 -5.15
N GLY A 218 1.19 5.23 -5.73
CA GLY A 218 2.37 6.03 -6.01
C GLY A 218 3.00 6.59 -4.73
N LEU A 219 3.82 7.63 -4.85
CA LEU A 219 4.32 8.36 -3.69
C LEU A 219 3.16 9.01 -2.92
N MET A 220 3.28 9.02 -1.60
CA MET A 220 2.24 9.51 -0.71
C MET A 220 2.89 10.22 0.48
N ARG A 221 2.44 11.44 0.72
CA ARG A 221 2.86 12.29 1.85
C ARG A 221 2.32 11.72 3.15
N THR A 222 3.00 10.68 3.60
CA THR A 222 2.77 9.93 4.84
C THR A 222 3.82 10.26 5.89
N GLY A 223 4.94 10.85 5.47
CA GLY A 223 6.16 11.02 6.28
C GLY A 223 7.08 9.80 6.29
N SER A 224 6.71 8.72 5.59
CA SER A 224 7.47 7.47 5.54
C SER A 224 8.93 7.57 5.07
N PRO A 225 9.39 8.56 4.26
CA PRO A 225 10.82 8.70 3.94
C PRO A 225 11.72 8.69 5.18
N ARG A 226 11.27 9.27 6.30
CA ARG A 226 12.03 9.32 7.56
C ARG A 226 12.35 7.94 8.12
N ASN A 227 11.42 6.99 7.97
CA ASN A 227 11.54 5.63 8.47
C ASN A 227 11.94 4.61 7.39
N ALA A 228 12.18 5.06 6.16
CA ALA A 228 12.80 4.26 5.12
C ALA A 228 14.30 4.05 5.41
N GLU A 229 14.84 3.01 4.78
CA GLU A 229 16.22 2.58 4.91
C GLU A 229 17.02 3.00 3.67
N PHE A 230 18.22 3.53 3.88
CA PHE A 230 19.08 4.06 2.82
C PHE A 230 20.48 3.46 2.96
N LYS A 231 21.07 3.10 1.82
CA LYS A 231 22.47 2.66 1.68
C LYS A 231 23.20 3.59 0.71
N GLY A 232 24.50 3.35 0.51
CA GLY A 232 25.29 4.16 -0.39
C GLY A 232 25.43 5.60 0.11
N ARG A 233 25.18 6.59 -0.75
CA ARG A 233 25.17 8.02 -0.36
C ARG A 233 23.86 8.37 0.34
N ASN A 234 23.61 7.76 1.49
CA ASN A 234 22.35 7.79 2.23
C ASN A 234 21.73 9.19 2.39
N THR A 235 22.54 10.23 2.63
CA THR A 235 22.04 11.61 2.77
C THR A 235 21.51 12.19 1.47
N ALA A 236 22.16 11.88 0.33
CA ALA A 236 21.70 12.28 -0.99
C ALA A 236 20.49 11.44 -1.43
N GLU A 237 20.50 10.14 -1.14
CA GLU A 237 19.39 9.22 -1.41
C GLU A 237 18.11 9.66 -0.67
N TYR A 238 18.24 9.94 0.63
CA TYR A 238 17.15 10.45 1.44
C TYR A 238 16.64 11.80 0.94
N ALA A 239 17.55 12.72 0.57
CA ALA A 239 17.16 14.05 0.11
C ALA A 239 16.31 14.03 -1.16
N TRP A 240 16.71 13.30 -2.21
CA TRP A 240 15.92 13.23 -3.43
C TRP A 240 14.58 12.52 -3.19
N PHE A 241 14.58 11.46 -2.38
CA PHE A 241 13.38 10.67 -2.10
C PHE A 241 12.35 11.51 -1.33
N LYS A 242 12.80 12.25 -0.29
CA LYS A 242 11.94 13.16 0.48
C LYS A 242 11.40 14.31 -0.37
N VAL A 243 12.23 14.89 -1.25
CA VAL A 243 11.79 15.93 -2.19
C VAL A 243 10.73 15.38 -3.14
N ALA A 244 10.94 14.22 -3.74
CA ALA A 244 9.96 13.59 -4.62
C ALA A 244 8.63 13.31 -3.90
N ASP A 245 8.70 12.84 -2.66
CA ASP A 245 7.51 12.62 -1.82
C ASP A 245 6.77 13.91 -1.48
N SER A 246 7.45 15.04 -1.35
CA SER A 246 6.81 16.33 -1.05
C SER A 246 6.12 17.02 -2.23
N LEU A 247 6.38 16.62 -3.48
CA LEU A 247 5.88 17.32 -4.67
C LEU A 247 4.41 16.94 -5.00
N PRO A 248 3.43 17.87 -4.95
CA PRO A 248 2.00 17.55 -5.11
C PRO A 248 1.58 16.92 -6.44
N VAL A 249 2.34 17.17 -7.51
CA VAL A 249 2.09 16.57 -8.84
C VAL A 249 2.52 15.10 -8.87
N ILE A 250 3.50 14.74 -8.04
CA ILE A 250 4.11 13.41 -7.98
C ILE A 250 3.43 12.57 -6.90
N SER A 251 3.14 13.16 -5.74
CA SER A 251 2.62 12.46 -4.57
C SER A 251 1.18 12.84 -4.21
N THR A 252 0.51 11.93 -3.52
CA THR A 252 -0.87 12.10 -3.02
C THR A 252 -0.86 12.36 -1.51
N ALA A 253 -1.81 13.14 -0.98
CA ALA A 253 -1.98 13.26 0.47
C ALA A 253 -2.39 11.91 1.08
N ALA A 254 -1.92 11.58 2.28
CA ALA A 254 -2.21 10.30 2.92
C ALA A 254 -3.72 10.11 3.15
N GLU A 255 -4.44 11.16 3.51
CA GLU A 255 -5.88 11.16 3.78
C GLU A 255 -6.66 10.83 2.50
N THR A 256 -6.31 11.47 1.38
CA THR A 256 -6.91 11.21 0.07
C THR A 256 -6.59 9.79 -0.39
N ALA A 257 -5.36 9.32 -0.19
CA ALA A 257 -4.98 7.95 -0.53
C ALA A 257 -5.79 6.94 0.29
N ALA A 258 -5.92 7.13 1.61
CA ALA A 258 -6.74 6.29 2.48
C ALA A 258 -8.22 6.29 2.08
N GLN A 259 -8.79 7.44 1.71
CA GLN A 259 -10.16 7.53 1.19
C GLN A 259 -10.33 6.71 -0.09
N GLU A 260 -9.39 6.82 -1.04
CA GLU A 260 -9.41 6.04 -2.27
C GLU A 260 -9.26 4.54 -2.03
N ILE A 261 -8.41 4.14 -1.07
CA ILE A 261 -8.24 2.75 -0.62
C ILE A 261 -9.56 2.22 -0.09
N LEU A 262 -10.14 2.88 0.92
CA LEU A 262 -11.37 2.43 1.55
C LEU A 262 -12.52 2.40 0.54
N ALA A 263 -12.62 3.36 -0.38
CA ALA A 263 -13.59 3.33 -1.46
C ALA A 263 -13.41 2.12 -2.41
N ALA A 264 -12.17 1.76 -2.74
CA ALA A 264 -11.87 0.57 -3.54
C ALA A 264 -12.21 -0.72 -2.80
N VAL A 265 -11.90 -0.77 -1.50
CA VAL A 265 -12.25 -1.90 -0.62
C VAL A 265 -13.77 -2.04 -0.51
N ARG A 266 -14.54 -0.96 -0.35
CA ARG A 266 -16.01 -1.01 -0.32
C ARG A 266 -16.58 -1.60 -1.61
N ARG A 267 -16.09 -1.17 -2.77
CA ARG A 267 -16.56 -1.70 -4.07
C ARG A 267 -16.07 -3.11 -4.37
N GLY A 268 -15.03 -3.57 -3.67
CA GLY A 268 -14.37 -4.84 -3.97
C GLY A 268 -13.67 -4.82 -5.33
N ASP A 269 -13.07 -3.67 -5.66
CA ASP A 269 -12.32 -3.46 -6.90
C ASP A 269 -11.23 -4.55 -7.03
N VAL A 270 -10.90 -4.94 -8.26
CA VAL A 270 -9.80 -5.90 -8.50
C VAL A 270 -8.47 -5.28 -8.09
N GLU A 271 -8.25 -4.06 -8.55
CA GLU A 271 -7.00 -3.34 -8.43
C GLU A 271 -7.27 -1.83 -8.43
N ARG A 272 -6.50 -1.06 -7.65
CA ARG A 272 -6.57 0.41 -7.63
C ARG A 272 -5.16 1.00 -7.59
N ILE A 273 -4.80 1.76 -8.63
CA ILE A 273 -3.55 2.54 -8.69
C ILE A 273 -3.81 3.96 -8.20
N ILE A 274 -3.17 4.40 -7.12
CA ILE A 274 -3.43 5.72 -6.49
C ILE A 274 -2.41 6.75 -6.97
N GLY A 275 -2.88 7.95 -7.30
CA GLY A 275 -2.06 9.05 -7.85
C GLY A 275 -2.14 9.17 -9.37
N GLY A 276 -2.09 10.40 -9.88
CA GLY A 276 -2.10 10.68 -11.32
C GLY A 276 -0.82 10.22 -12.02
N ALA A 277 0.33 10.60 -11.46
CA ALA A 277 1.65 10.22 -11.97
C ALA A 277 1.85 8.69 -11.99
N ALA A 278 1.44 7.99 -10.94
CA ALA A 278 1.54 6.53 -10.88
C ALA A 278 0.69 5.85 -11.96
N ARG A 279 -0.53 6.32 -12.22
CA ARG A 279 -1.38 5.79 -13.30
C ARG A 279 -0.75 6.00 -14.67
N ALA A 280 -0.19 7.18 -14.92
CA ALA A 280 0.51 7.46 -16.17
C ALA A 280 1.76 6.58 -16.34
N GLY A 281 2.56 6.42 -15.28
CA GLY A 281 3.76 5.57 -15.29
C GLY A 281 3.44 4.10 -15.58
N VAL A 282 2.44 3.53 -14.91
CA VAL A 282 1.99 2.15 -15.17
C VAL A 282 1.44 1.99 -16.58
N PHE A 283 0.72 2.99 -17.09
CA PHE A 283 0.23 2.96 -18.47
C PHE A 283 1.38 2.96 -19.48
N ILE A 284 2.38 3.82 -19.29
CA ILE A 284 3.57 3.87 -20.16
C ILE A 284 4.32 2.55 -20.11
N ASP A 285 4.56 1.98 -18.93
CA ASP A 285 5.25 0.69 -18.78
C ASP A 285 4.51 -0.46 -19.49
N GLN A 286 3.18 -0.52 -19.36
CA GLN A 286 2.38 -1.59 -19.96
C GLN A 286 2.25 -1.52 -21.49
N PHE A 287 2.22 -0.31 -22.06
CA PHE A 287 1.96 -0.12 -23.49
C PHE A 287 3.18 0.33 -24.29
N LEU A 288 4.17 0.92 -23.64
CA LEU A 288 5.39 1.48 -24.22
C LEU A 288 6.63 1.06 -23.39
N PRO A 289 6.90 -0.26 -23.22
CA PRO A 289 7.93 -0.75 -22.31
C PRO A 289 9.33 -0.21 -22.65
N GLU A 290 9.68 -0.08 -23.93
CA GLU A 290 10.97 0.52 -24.34
C GLU A 290 11.13 1.96 -23.86
N TRP A 291 10.06 2.76 -23.95
CA TRP A 291 10.08 4.15 -23.45
C TRP A 291 10.19 4.18 -21.94
N SER A 292 9.48 3.29 -21.25
CA SER A 292 9.56 3.18 -19.79
C SER A 292 10.97 2.82 -19.33
N GLY A 293 11.64 1.89 -20.02
CA GLY A 293 13.00 1.46 -19.73
C GLY A 293 14.03 2.56 -19.97
N GLU A 294 13.89 3.32 -21.06
CA GLU A 294 14.75 4.48 -21.35
C GLU A 294 14.56 5.60 -20.32
N LEU A 295 13.32 5.94 -19.97
CA LEU A 295 13.02 6.94 -18.93
C LEU A 295 13.58 6.51 -17.57
N ALA A 296 13.42 5.24 -17.19
CA ALA A 296 13.97 4.69 -15.96
C ALA A 296 15.51 4.70 -15.98
N SER A 297 16.13 4.40 -17.13
CA SER A 297 17.58 4.45 -17.30
C SER A 297 18.13 5.87 -17.17
N ILE A 298 17.46 6.86 -17.76
CA ILE A 298 17.79 8.29 -17.60
C ILE A 298 17.65 8.69 -16.14
N ALA A 299 16.53 8.36 -15.49
CA ALA A 299 16.32 8.64 -14.08
C ALA A 299 17.44 8.02 -13.21
N GLY A 300 17.79 6.75 -13.45
CA GLY A 300 18.88 6.06 -12.76
C GLY A 300 20.24 6.76 -12.90
N ARG A 301 20.55 7.36 -14.05
CA ARG A 301 21.78 8.14 -14.26
C ARG A 301 21.82 9.46 -13.48
N LEU A 302 20.65 9.99 -13.11
CA LEU A 302 20.53 11.22 -12.31
C LEU A 302 20.53 10.94 -10.80
N LEU A 303 20.31 9.69 -10.39
CA LEU A 303 20.34 9.31 -8.99
C LEU A 303 21.77 9.29 -8.42
N PRO A 304 21.93 9.35 -7.09
CA PRO A 304 23.25 9.35 -6.47
C PRO A 304 24.07 8.11 -6.83
N GLY A 305 25.28 8.31 -7.36
CA GLY A 305 26.19 7.19 -7.61
C GLY A 305 26.62 6.47 -6.32
N PRO A 306 27.35 5.34 -6.44
CA PRO A 306 27.87 4.62 -5.29
C PRO A 306 28.79 5.48 -4.39
N GLY A 307 28.95 5.07 -3.13
CA GLY A 307 29.81 5.69 -2.12
C GLY A 307 29.11 5.75 -0.76
N GLY A 308 29.49 6.72 0.07
CA GLY A 308 28.84 6.97 1.37
C GLY A 308 29.01 5.81 2.36
N VAL A 309 27.93 5.36 3.00
CA VAL A 309 27.94 4.29 4.00
C VAL A 309 28.07 2.87 3.41
N GLY A 310 28.27 2.77 2.09
CA GLY A 310 28.44 1.50 1.41
C GLY A 310 27.21 0.60 1.59
N THR A 311 27.42 -0.63 2.04
CA THR A 311 26.37 -1.63 2.30
C THR A 311 25.68 -1.47 3.65
N GLU A 312 26.16 -0.57 4.52
CA GLU A 312 25.51 -0.32 5.82
C GLU A 312 24.18 0.39 5.63
N THR A 313 23.18 -0.04 6.39
CA THR A 313 21.86 0.60 6.42
C THR A 313 21.87 1.81 7.36
N ARG A 314 21.26 2.92 6.93
CA ARG A 314 20.91 4.07 7.76
C ARG A 314 19.43 4.41 7.60
N ARG A 315 18.78 4.88 8.66
CA ARG A 315 17.39 5.37 8.56
C ARG A 315 17.35 6.78 7.95
N GLY A 316 16.23 7.14 7.34
CA GLY A 316 16.01 8.50 6.83
C GLY A 316 16.20 9.57 7.90
N ALA A 317 15.73 9.32 9.12
CA ALA A 317 15.90 10.18 10.29
C ALA A 317 17.38 10.51 10.62
N GLU A 318 18.30 9.61 10.27
CA GLU A 318 19.75 9.73 10.48
C GLU A 318 20.47 10.32 9.25
N SER A 319 19.75 10.50 8.15
CA SER A 319 20.28 10.82 6.81
C SER A 319 19.94 12.24 6.36
N GLU A 320 19.58 13.13 7.29
CA GLU A 320 19.19 14.50 7.00
C GLU A 320 20.31 15.34 6.34
N SER A 321 19.91 16.26 5.47
CA SER A 321 20.76 17.22 4.76
C SER A 321 20.09 18.61 4.73
N PRO A 322 20.79 19.69 4.36
CA PRO A 322 20.15 21.00 4.18
C PRO A 322 18.98 20.97 3.19
N LEU A 323 19.05 20.14 2.15
CA LEU A 323 17.97 19.98 1.17
C LEU A 323 16.75 19.25 1.76
N SER A 324 16.95 18.17 2.53
CA SER A 324 15.84 17.42 3.16
C SER A 324 15.17 18.15 4.33
N ARG A 325 15.77 19.25 4.78
CA ARG A 325 15.20 20.18 5.76
C ARG A 325 14.64 21.47 5.12
N SER A 326 14.76 21.61 3.80
CA SER A 326 14.35 22.82 3.10
C SER A 326 12.83 22.92 2.97
N ALA A 327 12.34 24.11 2.60
CA ALA A 327 10.92 24.37 2.35
C ALA A 327 10.32 23.48 1.24
N LEU A 328 11.15 22.94 0.34
CA LEU A 328 10.73 21.97 -0.69
C LEU A 328 10.19 20.66 -0.08
N THR A 329 10.51 20.40 1.19
CA THR A 329 10.09 19.18 1.90
C THR A 329 9.05 19.42 3.00
N SER A 330 8.52 20.65 3.09
CA SER A 330 7.59 21.08 4.14
C SER A 330 6.36 20.16 4.25
N LEU A 331 5.74 19.82 3.12
CA LEU A 331 4.54 18.98 3.11
C LEU A 331 4.81 17.55 3.62
N THR A 332 5.98 16.98 3.36
CA THR A 332 6.34 15.67 3.95
C THR A 332 6.67 15.82 5.43
N GLN A 333 7.30 16.91 5.87
CA GLN A 333 7.58 17.16 7.29
C GLN A 333 6.30 17.37 8.12
N GLU A 334 5.30 18.06 7.57
CA GLU A 334 3.97 18.16 8.18
C GLU A 334 3.34 16.77 8.33
N ALA A 335 3.38 15.97 7.26
CA ALA A 335 2.88 14.59 7.30
C ALA A 335 3.65 13.69 8.29
N GLU A 336 4.95 13.91 8.52
CA GLU A 336 5.74 13.18 9.52
C GLU A 336 5.18 13.38 10.93
N LEU A 337 4.76 14.60 11.27
CA LEU A 337 4.18 14.96 12.56
C LEU A 337 2.74 14.47 12.72
N GLU A 338 1.93 14.63 11.67
CA GLU A 338 0.53 14.24 11.67
C GLU A 338 0.35 12.72 11.75
N ASN A 339 1.25 11.94 11.12
CA ASN A 339 1.09 10.50 10.95
C ASN A 339 2.00 9.66 11.84
N ASN A 340 2.45 10.21 12.98
CA ASN A 340 3.27 9.53 14.00
C ASN A 340 4.56 8.90 13.43
N GLU A 341 5.17 9.52 12.41
CA GLU A 341 6.47 9.07 11.88
C GLU A 341 7.64 9.57 12.76
N ILE A 342 7.36 10.53 13.65
CA ILE A 342 8.26 10.99 14.71
C ILE A 342 7.72 10.48 16.05
N ALA A 343 8.51 9.67 16.76
CA ALA A 343 8.19 9.24 18.12
C ALA A 343 7.97 10.47 19.02
N ARG A 344 6.85 10.48 19.77
CA ARG A 344 6.44 11.57 20.64
C ARG A 344 6.94 11.41 22.06
#